data_AF-A0A3D1GAV4-F1
#
_entry.id   AF-A0A3D1GAV4-F1
#
_cell.length_a   1.000
_cell.length_b   1.000
_cell.length_c   1.000
_cell.angle_alpha   90.00
_cell.angle_beta   90.00
_cell.angle_gamma   90.00
#
_symmetry.space_group_name_H-M   'P 1'
#
loop_
_entity.id
_entity.type
_entity.pdbx_description
1 polymer ?
#
loop_
_entity_poly.entity_id
_entity_poly.type
_entity_poly.pdbx_seq_one_letter_code
_entity_poly.pdbx_strand_id
1 'polypeptide(L)'
;MVGLLYGRKLSGAWNAYVYLALFALLSITNPAQAQNQTIGAGLEGQALIDYLQQNYTPAQTLGYDNARDIMYGIIDNVNGNVSGVYTGYTITLDPNADPSTDAYNKGINAEHTWPQSMGAGVEPQRSDLHHLFPTKSNVNSARNNDPLGEIDDNLTDTWYYL
;
A
#
# COMPACT_ATOMS: atom_id res chain seq x y z
N MET A 1 38.69 -37.85 48.80
CA MET A 1 38.42 -37.82 47.34
C MET A 1 36.95 -37.51 47.16
N VAL A 2 36.61 -36.26 46.82
CA VAL A 2 35.22 -35.83 46.59
C VAL A 2 35.01 -35.84 45.07
N GLY A 3 34.14 -36.72 44.59
CA GLY A 3 33.84 -36.86 43.17
C GLY A 3 33.02 -35.68 42.65
N LEU A 4 33.55 -34.97 41.65
CA LEU A 4 32.83 -33.95 40.89
C LEU A 4 31.62 -34.57 40.17
N LEU A 5 30.42 -34.08 40.47
CA LEU A 5 29.24 -34.28 39.62
C LEU A 5 29.44 -33.46 38.33
N TYR A 6 29.72 -34.18 37.25
CA TYR A 6 29.82 -33.63 35.90
C TYR A 6 28.47 -33.05 35.46
N GLY A 7 28.41 -31.73 35.28
CA GLY A 7 27.28 -31.07 34.63
C GLY A 7 27.13 -31.57 33.20
N ARG A 8 26.03 -32.28 32.92
CA ARG A 8 25.63 -32.61 31.54
C ARG A 8 25.34 -31.30 30.80
N LYS A 9 26.24 -30.91 29.90
CA LYS A 9 25.93 -29.91 28.87
C LYS A 9 24.75 -30.44 28.05
N LEU A 10 23.57 -29.86 28.21
CA LEU A 10 22.42 -30.15 27.36
C LEU A 10 22.79 -29.75 25.93
N SER A 11 22.74 -30.72 25.01
CA SER A 11 23.05 -30.51 23.59
C SER A 11 22.16 -29.43 22.97
N GLY A 12 22.66 -28.64 22.02
CA GLY A 12 21.90 -27.56 21.37
C GLY A 12 20.54 -27.96 20.79
N ALA A 13 20.34 -29.25 20.48
CA ALA A 13 19.05 -29.79 20.08
C ALA A 13 17.96 -29.65 21.16
N TRP A 14 18.31 -29.80 22.45
CA TRP A 14 17.38 -29.67 23.58
C TRP A 14 16.83 -28.25 23.69
N ASN A 15 17.69 -27.24 23.48
CA ASN A 15 17.27 -25.85 23.47
C ASN A 15 16.35 -25.55 22.28
N ALA A 16 16.61 -26.13 21.10
CA ALA A 16 15.75 -25.97 19.93
C ALA A 16 14.33 -26.51 20.16
N TYR A 17 14.17 -27.66 20.80
CA TYR A 17 12.85 -28.20 21.14
C TYR A 17 12.12 -27.35 22.18
N VAL A 18 12.83 -26.77 23.14
CA VAL A 18 12.26 -25.85 24.13
C VAL A 18 11.79 -24.55 23.47
N TYR A 19 12.58 -23.98 22.56
CA TYR A 19 12.18 -22.78 21.80
C TYR A 19 11.00 -23.06 20.86
N LEU A 20 10.98 -24.22 20.18
CA LEU A 20 9.84 -24.64 19.36
C LEU A 20 8.57 -24.84 20.20
N ALA A 21 8.69 -25.46 21.39
CA ALA A 21 7.56 -25.64 22.29
C ALA A 21 7.05 -24.31 22.85
N LEU A 22 7.94 -23.38 23.22
CA LEU A 22 7.58 -22.01 23.64
C LEU A 22 6.92 -21.21 22.52
N PHE A 23 7.44 -21.30 21.29
CA PHE A 23 6.84 -20.66 20.11
C PHE A 23 5.45 -21.22 19.80
N ALA A 24 5.29 -22.55 19.86
CA ALA A 24 3.99 -23.20 19.72
C ALA A 24 3.01 -22.76 20.83
N LEU A 25 3.47 -22.66 22.09
CA LEU A 25 2.64 -22.20 23.21
C LEU A 25 2.18 -20.74 23.03
N LEU A 26 3.08 -19.85 22.58
CA LEU A 26 2.80 -18.44 22.30
C LEU A 26 1.85 -18.24 21.10
N SER A 27 1.84 -19.20 20.16
CA SER A 27 0.98 -19.15 18.98
C SER A 27 -0.48 -19.53 19.30
N ILE A 28 -0.73 -20.28 20.37
CA ILE A 28 -2.08 -20.74 20.76
C ILE A 28 -2.82 -19.66 21.58
N THR A 29 -2.10 -18.75 22.22
CA THR A 29 -2.69 -17.72 23.10
C THR A 29 -3.19 -16.47 22.36
N ASN A 30 -2.88 -16.32 21.07
CA ASN A 30 -3.35 -15.21 20.24
C ASN A 30 -4.16 -15.74 19.05
N PRO A 31 -5.40 -16.22 19.24
CA PRO A 31 -6.26 -16.49 18.10
C PRO A 31 -6.41 -15.20 17.28
N ALA A 32 -6.07 -15.27 15.99
CA ALA A 32 -6.36 -14.18 15.06
C ALA A 32 -7.88 -13.97 15.08
N GLN A 33 -8.33 -12.86 15.66
CA GLN A 33 -9.74 -12.49 15.58
C GLN A 33 -9.99 -11.98 14.17
N ALA A 34 -10.75 -12.73 13.38
CA ALA A 34 -11.32 -12.20 12.16
C ALA A 34 -12.22 -11.01 12.53
N GLN A 35 -12.19 -9.93 11.74
CA GLN A 35 -13.17 -8.87 11.87
C GLN A 35 -14.56 -9.47 11.63
N ASN A 36 -15.34 -9.59 12.70
CA ASN A 36 -16.70 -10.18 12.65
C ASN A 36 -17.79 -9.10 12.70
N GLN A 37 -17.49 -7.91 12.20
CA GLN A 37 -18.43 -6.79 12.21
C GLN A 37 -19.33 -6.88 10.98
N THR A 38 -20.63 -7.05 11.20
CA THR A 38 -21.62 -6.84 10.14
C THR A 38 -21.81 -5.33 9.95
N ILE A 39 -21.49 -4.82 8.77
CA ILE A 39 -21.65 -3.41 8.41
C ILE A 39 -23.01 -3.23 7.72
N GLY A 40 -23.85 -2.33 8.23
CA GLY A 40 -25.14 -2.00 7.59
C GLY A 40 -26.08 -3.20 7.48
N ALA A 41 -26.24 -3.98 8.56
CA ALA A 41 -27.03 -5.22 8.54
C ALA A 41 -28.44 -5.02 7.95
N GLY A 42 -28.76 -5.75 6.88
CA GLY A 42 -30.05 -5.68 6.19
C GLY A 42 -30.25 -4.43 5.33
N LEU A 43 -29.24 -3.57 5.17
CA LEU A 43 -29.27 -2.44 4.24
C LEU A 43 -28.68 -2.85 2.88
N GLU A 44 -29.29 -2.36 1.81
CA GLU A 44 -28.85 -2.58 0.44
C GLU A 44 -28.98 -1.29 -0.38
N GLY A 45 -28.29 -1.25 -1.53
CA GLY A 45 -28.35 -0.12 -2.47
C GLY A 45 -28.05 1.23 -1.81
N GLN A 46 -28.88 2.23 -2.09
CA GLN A 46 -28.69 3.60 -1.58
C GLN A 46 -28.71 3.68 -0.05
N ALA A 47 -29.56 2.88 0.63
CA ALA A 47 -29.64 2.90 2.08
C ALA A 47 -28.31 2.44 2.73
N LEU A 48 -27.64 1.47 2.11
CA LEU A 48 -26.31 1.05 2.54
C LEU A 48 -25.25 2.13 2.25
N ILE A 49 -25.32 2.78 1.08
CA ILE A 49 -24.39 3.86 0.71
C ILE A 49 -24.50 5.01 1.72
N ASP A 50 -25.70 5.47 2.03
CA ASP A 50 -25.94 6.56 2.99
C ASP A 50 -25.42 6.19 4.39
N TYR A 51 -25.68 4.95 4.82
CA TYR A 51 -25.16 4.43 6.09
C TYR A 51 -23.63 4.43 6.12
N LEU A 52 -22.97 3.98 5.05
CA LEU A 52 -21.51 3.97 4.96
C LEU A 52 -20.95 5.39 4.99
N GLN A 53 -21.52 6.31 4.21
CA GLN A 53 -21.07 7.69 4.17
C GLN A 53 -21.24 8.37 5.53
N GLN A 54 -22.36 8.16 6.22
CA GLN A 54 -22.60 8.76 7.53
C GLN A 54 -21.64 8.25 8.60
N ASN A 55 -21.29 6.96 8.57
CA ASN A 55 -20.58 6.31 9.68
C ASN A 55 -19.07 6.11 9.44
N TYR A 56 -18.62 6.13 8.18
CA TYR A 56 -17.24 5.79 7.81
C TYR A 56 -16.54 6.86 6.98
N THR A 57 -17.20 7.95 6.58
CA THR A 57 -16.50 9.07 5.94
C THR A 57 -15.60 9.76 6.97
N PRO A 58 -14.29 9.90 6.68
CA PRO A 58 -13.39 10.63 7.56
C PRO A 58 -13.83 12.07 7.75
N ALA A 59 -13.70 12.60 8.97
CA ALA A 59 -14.06 13.99 9.25
C ALA A 59 -13.17 15.03 8.53
N GLN A 60 -11.97 14.61 8.12
CA GLN A 60 -10.99 15.43 7.42
C GLN A 60 -10.22 14.57 6.41
N THR A 61 -9.69 15.23 5.38
CA THR A 61 -8.82 14.61 4.39
C THR A 61 -7.39 15.11 4.59
N LEU A 62 -6.42 14.40 4.03
CA LEU A 62 -5.02 14.82 4.11
C LEU A 62 -4.76 16.11 3.31
N GLY A 63 -5.60 16.38 2.30
CA GLY A 63 -5.33 17.37 1.28
C GLY A 63 -4.35 16.83 0.24
N TYR A 64 -4.52 17.24 -1.01
CA TYR A 64 -3.85 16.59 -2.14
C TYR A 64 -2.31 16.61 -2.08
N ASP A 65 -1.69 17.70 -1.60
CA ASP A 65 -0.23 17.79 -1.53
C ASP A 65 0.33 16.83 -0.47
N ASN A 66 -0.18 16.92 0.77
CA ASN A 66 0.23 16.02 1.85
C ASN A 66 -0.03 14.54 1.52
N ALA A 67 -1.14 14.22 0.85
CA ALA A 67 -1.42 12.85 0.42
C ALA A 67 -0.31 12.34 -0.50
N ARG A 68 0.11 13.13 -1.49
CA ARG A 68 1.21 12.74 -2.39
C ARG A 68 2.52 12.59 -1.63
N ASP A 69 2.84 13.47 -0.69
CA ASP A 69 4.06 13.35 0.10
C ASP A 69 4.08 12.09 0.97
N ILE A 70 2.93 11.72 1.55
CA ILE A 70 2.77 10.45 2.30
C ILE A 70 2.88 9.25 1.37
N MET A 71 2.24 9.30 0.20
CA MET A 71 2.29 8.24 -0.81
C MET A 71 3.75 7.96 -1.22
N TYR A 72 4.47 8.98 -1.69
CA TYR A 72 5.85 8.82 -2.17
C TYR A 72 6.87 8.61 -1.05
N GLY A 73 6.69 9.30 0.08
CA GLY A 73 7.67 9.32 1.16
C GLY A 73 7.58 8.12 2.10
N ILE A 74 6.40 7.50 2.22
CA ILE A 74 6.11 6.50 3.25
C ILE A 74 5.51 5.22 2.67
N ILE A 75 4.41 5.31 1.92
CA ILE A 75 3.62 4.14 1.50
C ILE A 75 4.32 3.37 0.38
N ASP A 76 4.64 4.06 -0.71
CA ASP A 76 5.29 3.48 -1.90
C ASP A 76 6.81 3.62 -1.87
N ASN A 77 7.36 4.05 -0.74
CA ASN A 77 8.80 4.16 -0.54
C ASN A 77 9.38 2.84 -0.04
N VAL A 78 10.12 2.15 -0.90
CA VAL A 78 10.86 0.94 -0.54
C VAL A 78 12.35 1.24 -0.53
N ASN A 79 12.91 1.42 0.67
CA ASN A 79 14.33 1.71 0.90
C ASN A 79 14.84 2.95 0.13
N GLY A 80 14.06 4.03 0.12
CA GLY A 80 14.36 5.27 -0.60
C GLY A 80 13.91 5.28 -2.06
N ASN A 81 13.38 4.17 -2.58
CA ASN A 81 12.97 4.05 -3.97
C ASN A 81 11.45 4.09 -4.12
N VAL A 82 10.98 4.76 -5.17
CA VAL A 82 9.58 4.80 -5.59
C VAL A 82 9.48 4.27 -7.01
N SER A 83 8.58 3.31 -7.23
CA SER A 83 8.38 2.64 -8.52
C SER A 83 7.02 2.97 -9.10
N GLY A 84 6.97 3.31 -10.40
CA GLY A 84 5.73 3.60 -11.10
C GLY A 84 4.88 2.37 -11.34
N VAL A 85 3.56 2.45 -11.11
CA VAL A 85 2.63 1.31 -11.13
C VAL A 85 2.52 0.60 -12.50
N TYR A 86 2.63 1.34 -13.61
CA TYR A 86 2.45 0.74 -14.95
C TYR A 86 3.72 0.15 -15.55
N THR A 87 4.88 0.78 -15.36
CA THR A 87 6.13 0.40 -16.07
C THR A 87 7.23 -0.10 -15.15
N GLY A 88 7.08 0.05 -13.83
CA GLY A 88 8.16 -0.20 -12.88
C GLY A 88 9.29 0.84 -12.93
N TYR A 89 9.13 1.96 -13.66
CA TYR A 89 10.12 3.03 -13.68
C TYR A 89 10.38 3.52 -12.26
N THR A 90 11.63 3.36 -11.82
CA THR A 90 12.03 3.54 -10.43
C THR A 90 12.94 4.75 -10.29
N ILE A 91 12.67 5.56 -9.28
CA ILE A 91 13.52 6.68 -8.87
C ILE A 91 13.97 6.48 -7.42
N THR A 92 15.10 7.07 -7.06
CA THR A 92 15.52 7.20 -5.65
C THR A 92 15.21 8.61 -5.18
N LEU A 93 14.47 8.76 -4.10
CA LEU A 93 14.14 10.05 -3.50
C LEU A 93 15.32 10.61 -2.71
N ASP A 94 15.48 11.94 -2.70
CA ASP A 94 16.36 12.63 -1.77
C ASP A 94 15.66 12.72 -0.39
N PRO A 95 16.21 12.12 0.68
CA PRO A 95 15.58 12.13 2.00
C PRO A 95 15.49 13.52 2.64
N ASN A 96 16.15 14.54 2.08
CA ASN A 96 16.10 15.92 2.58
C ASN A 96 15.20 16.84 1.74
N ALA A 97 14.62 16.32 0.66
CA ALA A 97 13.73 17.07 -0.21
C ALA A 97 12.25 16.78 0.10
N ASP A 98 11.38 17.67 -0.38
CA ASP A 98 9.95 17.42 -0.42
C ASP A 98 9.64 16.24 -1.37
N PRO A 99 8.98 15.15 -0.91
CA PRO A 99 8.85 13.92 -1.68
C PRO A 99 8.14 14.11 -3.02
N SER A 100 7.01 14.82 -3.04
CA SER A 100 6.25 15.00 -4.28
C SER A 100 6.95 15.93 -5.28
N THR A 101 7.65 16.95 -4.80
CA THR A 101 8.46 17.83 -5.65
C THR A 101 9.65 17.09 -6.25
N ASP A 102 10.39 16.32 -5.44
CA ASP A 102 11.55 15.56 -5.91
C ASP A 102 11.14 14.44 -6.88
N ALA A 103 10.04 13.74 -6.59
CA ALA A 103 9.47 12.74 -7.49
C ALA A 103 9.13 13.35 -8.86
N TYR A 104 8.47 14.51 -8.86
CA TYR A 104 8.13 15.24 -10.10
C TYR A 104 9.37 15.60 -10.92
N ASN A 105 10.40 16.13 -10.26
CA ASN A 105 11.66 16.50 -10.93
C ASN A 105 12.39 15.28 -11.53
N LYS A 106 12.12 14.08 -11.02
CA LYS A 106 12.67 12.80 -11.50
C LYS A 106 11.72 12.04 -12.44
N GLY A 107 10.61 12.67 -12.84
CA GLY A 107 9.68 12.16 -13.85
C GLY A 107 8.59 11.24 -13.32
N ILE A 108 8.30 11.25 -12.02
CA ILE A 108 7.15 10.58 -11.41
C ILE A 108 6.08 11.60 -11.06
N ASN A 109 4.82 11.33 -11.42
CA ASN A 109 3.67 12.08 -10.92
C ASN A 109 2.59 11.12 -10.38
N ALA A 110 1.53 11.70 -9.80
CA ALA A 110 0.47 10.94 -9.17
C ALA A 110 -0.56 10.55 -10.23
N GLU A 111 -0.81 9.26 -10.35
CA GLU A 111 -1.87 8.67 -11.15
C GLU A 111 -3.13 8.55 -10.31
N HIS A 112 -4.24 9.06 -10.83
CA HIS A 112 -5.57 8.80 -10.31
C HIS A 112 -6.18 7.64 -11.09
N THR A 113 -6.09 6.41 -10.56
CA THR A 113 -6.63 5.23 -11.26
C THR A 113 -8.11 5.38 -11.60
N TRP A 114 -8.88 6.08 -10.75
CA TRP A 114 -10.13 6.70 -11.16
C TRP A 114 -9.92 8.19 -11.52
N PRO A 115 -10.03 8.60 -12.80
CA PRO A 115 -9.63 9.93 -13.24
C PRO A 115 -10.36 11.08 -12.51
N GLN A 116 -9.64 12.18 -12.25
CA GLN A 116 -10.22 13.38 -11.64
C GLN A 116 -11.39 13.95 -12.45
N SER A 117 -11.29 13.91 -13.79
CA SER A 117 -12.35 14.37 -14.70
C SER A 117 -13.62 13.53 -14.63
N MET A 118 -13.58 12.34 -14.01
CA MET A 118 -14.70 11.42 -13.82
C MET A 118 -15.27 11.45 -12.39
N GLY A 119 -15.04 12.53 -11.65
CA GLY A 119 -15.65 12.75 -10.33
C GLY A 119 -14.70 12.61 -9.14
N ALA A 120 -13.41 12.36 -9.37
CA ALA A 120 -12.38 12.36 -8.32
C ALA A 120 -11.62 13.70 -8.19
N GLY A 121 -12.07 14.77 -8.85
CA GLY A 121 -11.38 16.07 -8.86
C GLY A 121 -11.52 16.90 -7.59
N VAL A 122 -12.35 16.49 -6.63
CA VAL A 122 -12.62 17.20 -5.38
C VAL A 122 -12.39 16.31 -4.17
N GLU A 123 -12.16 16.91 -3.01
CA GLU A 123 -12.06 16.18 -1.75
C GLU A 123 -13.41 15.54 -1.39
N PRO A 124 -13.43 14.33 -0.81
CA PRO A 124 -12.26 13.55 -0.35
C PRO A 124 -11.56 12.72 -1.43
N GLN A 125 -12.19 12.49 -2.57
CA GLN A 125 -11.70 11.56 -3.58
C GLN A 125 -10.33 12.01 -4.13
N ARG A 126 -10.12 13.32 -4.28
CA ARG A 126 -8.87 13.86 -4.84
C ARG A 126 -7.62 13.40 -4.08
N SER A 127 -7.68 13.32 -2.76
CA SER A 127 -6.55 12.96 -1.89
C SER A 127 -6.64 11.56 -1.29
N ASP A 128 -7.63 10.77 -1.70
CA ASP A 128 -7.79 9.39 -1.24
C ASP A 128 -6.60 8.54 -1.73
N LEU A 129 -5.83 8.01 -0.78
CA LEU A 129 -4.62 7.24 -1.06
C LEU A 129 -4.90 5.84 -1.62
N HIS A 130 -6.14 5.36 -1.57
CA HIS A 130 -6.46 4.01 -2.05
C HIS A 130 -6.49 3.89 -3.58
N HIS A 131 -6.51 5.01 -4.30
CA HIS A 131 -6.57 5.04 -5.76
C HIS A 131 -5.53 5.96 -6.41
N LEU A 132 -4.64 6.51 -5.57
CA LEU A 132 -3.46 7.28 -5.97
C LEU A 132 -2.24 6.37 -6.06
N PHE A 133 -1.48 6.49 -7.14
CA PHE A 133 -0.25 5.70 -7.33
C PHE A 133 0.87 6.52 -7.99
N PRO A 134 2.15 6.22 -7.71
CA PRO A 134 3.26 6.75 -8.50
C PRO A 134 3.20 6.24 -9.94
N THR A 135 3.42 7.13 -10.91
CA THR A 135 3.52 6.74 -12.33
C THR A 135 4.52 7.61 -13.07
N LYS A 136 5.21 7.04 -14.07
CA LYS A 136 6.08 7.81 -14.97
C LYS A 136 5.26 8.84 -15.72
N SER A 137 5.64 10.12 -15.64
CA SER A 137 4.80 11.26 -16.03
C SER A 137 4.26 11.20 -17.46
N ASN A 138 5.10 10.77 -18.42
CA ASN A 138 4.68 10.62 -19.81
C ASN A 138 3.74 9.42 -20.04
N VAL A 139 3.81 8.38 -19.21
CA VAL A 139 2.91 7.22 -19.26
C VAL A 139 1.56 7.58 -18.65
N ASN A 140 1.54 8.29 -17.52
CA ASN A 140 0.32 8.85 -16.93
C ASN A 140 -0.39 9.78 -17.94
N SER A 141 0.37 10.66 -18.58
CA SER A 141 -0.17 11.55 -19.62
C SER A 141 -0.74 10.79 -20.83
N ALA A 142 -0.12 9.67 -21.22
CA ALA A 142 -0.63 8.82 -22.29
C ALA A 142 -1.88 8.04 -21.90
N ARG A 143 -1.99 7.61 -20.63
CA ARG A 143 -3.17 6.94 -20.08
C ARG A 143 -4.37 7.88 -20.01
N ASN A 144 -4.14 9.17 -19.75
CA ASN A 144 -5.16 10.21 -19.73
C ASN A 144 -6.36 9.84 -18.83
N ASN A 145 -7.59 9.93 -19.33
CA ASN A 145 -8.80 9.47 -18.67
C ASN A 145 -9.40 8.25 -19.39
N ASP A 146 -8.59 7.55 -20.18
CA ASP A 146 -9.06 6.41 -20.94
C ASP A 146 -9.35 5.22 -20.00
N PRO A 147 -10.41 4.44 -20.29
CA PRO A 147 -10.73 3.26 -19.51
C PRO A 147 -9.60 2.23 -19.62
N LEU A 148 -9.29 1.59 -18.49
CA LEU A 148 -8.35 0.46 -18.50
C LEU A 148 -8.99 -0.74 -19.20
N GLY A 149 -8.22 -1.42 -20.04
CA GLY A 149 -8.66 -2.60 -20.76
C GLY A 149 -7.52 -3.25 -21.54
N GLU A 150 -7.78 -4.44 -22.06
CA GLU A 150 -6.88 -5.13 -22.98
C GLU A 150 -7.07 -4.60 -24.41
N ILE A 151 -5.97 -4.48 -25.14
CA ILE A 151 -5.96 -4.07 -26.55
C ILE A 151 -5.19 -5.16 -27.30
N ASP A 152 -5.75 -5.65 -28.42
CA ASP A 152 -5.07 -6.62 -29.27
C ASP A 152 -3.74 -6.04 -29.78
N ASP A 153 -2.65 -6.81 -29.72
CA ASP A 153 -1.30 -6.35 -30.08
C ASP A 153 -1.18 -5.68 -31.46
N ASN A 154 -2.00 -6.14 -32.43
CA ASN A 154 -2.01 -5.61 -33.79
C ASN A 154 -2.76 -4.26 -33.94
N LEU A 155 -3.51 -3.86 -32.91
CA LEU A 155 -4.18 -2.57 -32.79
C LEU A 155 -3.41 -1.61 -31.85
N THR A 156 -2.38 -2.11 -31.16
CA THR A 156 -1.60 -1.30 -30.22
C THR A 156 -0.61 -0.39 -30.96
N ASP A 157 -0.82 0.92 -30.84
CA ASP A 157 0.06 1.93 -31.44
C ASP A 157 1.38 2.12 -30.70
N THR A 158 1.38 1.94 -29.37
CA THR A 158 2.55 2.23 -28.53
C THR A 158 2.61 1.32 -27.32
N TRP A 159 3.80 0.78 -27.06
CA TRP A 159 4.10 -0.02 -25.88
C TRP A 159 4.97 0.77 -24.91
N TYR A 160 4.59 0.77 -23.64
CA TYR A 160 5.41 1.32 -22.56
C TYR A 160 5.99 0.18 -21.73
N TYR A 161 7.30 -0.01 -21.81
CA TYR A 161 8.06 -0.97 -21.01
C TYR A 161 9.41 -0.34 -20.60
N LEU A 162 10.07 -0.94 -19.61
CA LEU A 162 11.39 -0.50 -19.13
C LEU A 162 12.54 -1.15 -19.89
#